data_AF-A0A974NB47-F1
#
_entry.id   AF-A0A974NB47-F1
#
_cell.length_a   1.000
_cell.length_b   1.000
_cell.length_c   1.000
_cell.angle_alpha   90.00
_cell.angle_beta   90.00
_cell.angle_gamma   90.00
#
_symmetry.space_group_name_H-M   'P 1'
#
loop_
_entity.id
_entity.type
_entity.pdbx_description
1 polymer ?
#
loop_
_entity_poly.entity_id
_entity_poly.type
_entity_poly.pdbx_seq_one_letter_code
_entity_poly.pdbx_strand_id
1 'polypeptide(L)'
;MVVPVPEALSQPQFDVLYCLLRASSPLTQRQIHAATGMSLGSVNTVVRECEALGLVADRVLTQAGRAALEPYRVDNAVIMAAGLSSRFAPISYERPKGTLRVRGEILVERQIKQLREAGINDIILVVGYKKEYFFSLAERLGVRIVVNDDYVTRNNNGSLWVVRKELGNTYVCSSDDYFTTNPFESHVYQAYYSAQYVAGPTSEWCLVTGANGRITGATVGGADAWTMLGHVYFDRAFSTTFRRILEEVYTLPETAPKLWESIYIEHVKELDMVIRRYPEGVINEFDSVNEIRDFDPMFLENVDSEVFDNISSVLGCPKTEIHDFYPLKQGITNLSCHFSVGDQEYVYRHPGIGTDKIVNRGAELEALRLAAKLGLDHTFLAGDPTKGWKISRFITDARNLDMTSDDELRRAMTMDRELHDSDARLSRTFDFITEGLKYERLLEGHGPIDVPGYSTLRSKVLRLKDHATADGFPVAPSHNDFFPLNFLVGTDGHIDLIDWEYSGMSDVASDFGTMVVCTQISGERAEDALSYYFGRTPTPQERRHFWSYVVFAGWCWYVWALLKEAEGDDIGEWLFIYYRHAAYYVDALLESYESDTPLEHAPAARTGRTNVRSNS
;
A
#
# COMPACT_ATOMS: atom_id res chain seq x y z
N MET A 1 -43.13 44.72 15.96
CA MET A 1 -42.95 43.39 16.57
C MET A 1 -41.96 42.65 15.70
N VAL A 2 -40.75 42.36 16.21
CA VAL A 2 -39.77 41.52 15.52
C VAL A 2 -40.31 40.10 15.63
N VAL A 3 -40.79 39.53 14.53
CA VAL A 3 -41.21 38.12 14.48
C VAL A 3 -39.96 37.29 14.74
N PRO A 4 -39.94 36.38 15.73
CA PRO A 4 -38.78 35.55 15.98
C PRO A 4 -38.51 34.67 14.76
N VAL A 5 -37.29 34.75 14.22
CA VAL A 5 -36.80 33.82 13.19
C VAL A 5 -36.82 32.41 13.79
N PRO A 6 -37.35 31.39 13.08
CA PRO A 6 -37.41 30.03 13.61
C PRO A 6 -36.02 29.48 13.94
N GLU A 7 -35.93 28.64 14.97
CA GLU A 7 -34.68 28.05 15.49
C GLU A 7 -34.03 27.08 14.48
N ALA A 8 -34.82 26.47 13.59
CA ALA A 8 -34.37 25.68 12.44
C ALA A 8 -35.41 25.74 11.29
N LEU A 9 -34.97 25.62 10.03
CA LEU A 9 -35.84 25.55 8.86
C LEU A 9 -36.33 24.11 8.64
N SER A 10 -37.58 23.95 8.21
CA SER A 10 -38.00 22.70 7.56
C SER A 10 -37.34 22.56 6.18
N GLN A 11 -37.15 21.32 5.69
CA GLN A 11 -36.54 21.09 4.38
C GLN A 11 -37.24 21.87 3.24
N PRO A 12 -38.59 21.89 3.15
CA PRO A 12 -39.26 22.69 2.12
C PRO A 12 -38.98 24.19 2.23
N GLN A 13 -38.93 24.73 3.46
CA GLN A 13 -38.58 26.14 3.67
C GLN A 13 -37.14 26.41 3.24
N PHE A 14 -36.19 25.55 3.60
CA PHE A 14 -34.81 25.63 3.11
C PHE A 14 -34.76 25.62 1.58
N ASP A 15 -35.44 24.68 0.92
CA ASP A 15 -35.42 24.56 -0.55
C ASP A 15 -35.95 25.83 -1.24
N VAL A 16 -37.03 26.43 -0.73
CA VAL A 16 -37.55 27.72 -1.23
C VAL A 16 -36.54 28.84 -1.03
N LEU A 17 -36.02 29.00 0.18
CA LEU A 17 -35.11 30.10 0.50
C LEU A 17 -33.79 29.97 -0.27
N TYR A 18 -33.26 28.76 -0.41
CA TYR A 18 -32.05 28.48 -1.19
C TYR A 18 -32.26 28.72 -2.69
N CYS A 19 -33.41 28.33 -3.23
CA CYS A 19 -33.80 28.66 -4.61
C CYS A 19 -33.82 30.17 -4.84
N LEU A 20 -34.41 30.94 -3.92
CA LEU A 20 -34.44 32.40 -3.98
C LEU A 20 -33.07 33.04 -3.76
N LEU A 21 -32.20 32.45 -2.95
CA LEU A 21 -30.82 32.92 -2.74
C LEU A 21 -30.01 32.92 -4.04
N ARG A 22 -30.20 31.89 -4.87
CA ARG A 22 -29.49 31.69 -6.15
C ARG A 22 -30.11 32.44 -7.32
N ALA A 23 -31.30 32.99 -7.14
CA ALA A 23 -32.01 33.70 -8.19
C ALA A 23 -31.43 35.10 -8.39
N SER A 24 -31.19 35.49 -9.65
CA SER A 24 -30.78 36.86 -10.01
C SER A 24 -31.95 37.85 -10.06
N SER A 25 -33.19 37.35 -9.99
CA SER A 25 -34.43 38.13 -10.05
C SER A 25 -35.54 37.46 -9.23
N PRO A 26 -36.60 38.19 -8.83
CA PRO A 26 -37.73 37.60 -8.10
C PRO A 26 -38.35 36.41 -8.84
N LEU A 27 -38.67 35.33 -8.13
CA LEU A 27 -39.23 34.10 -8.73
C LEU A 27 -40.73 33.98 -8.47
N THR A 28 -41.46 33.52 -9.49
CA THR A 28 -42.86 33.08 -9.31
C THR A 28 -42.91 31.71 -8.64
N GLN A 29 -44.04 31.37 -8.01
CA GLN A 29 -44.25 30.06 -7.40
C GLN A 29 -44.16 28.91 -8.43
N ARG A 30 -44.46 29.16 -9.71
CA ARG A 30 -44.25 28.18 -10.79
C ARG A 30 -42.77 27.95 -11.09
N GLN A 31 -41.95 29.00 -11.02
CA GLN A 31 -40.50 28.87 -11.19
C GLN A 31 -39.87 28.16 -9.99
N ILE A 32 -40.30 28.48 -8.76
CA ILE A 32 -39.86 27.77 -7.54
C ILE A 32 -40.27 26.29 -7.61
N HIS A 33 -41.49 25.97 -8.05
CA HIS A 33 -41.94 24.60 -8.32
C HIS A 33 -41.01 23.87 -9.29
N ALA A 34 -40.69 24.48 -10.43
CA ALA A 34 -39.81 23.87 -11.42
C ALA A 34 -38.38 23.64 -10.90
N ALA A 35 -37.87 24.55 -10.06
CA ALA A 35 -36.52 24.47 -9.52
C ALA A 35 -36.39 23.49 -8.33
N THR A 36 -37.43 23.35 -7.51
CA THR A 36 -37.40 22.53 -6.28
C THR A 36 -38.02 21.14 -6.46
N GLY A 37 -38.81 20.92 -7.51
CA GLY A 37 -39.56 19.67 -7.73
C GLY A 37 -40.76 19.49 -6.80
N MET A 38 -40.96 20.34 -5.80
CA MET A 38 -42.12 20.32 -4.91
C MET A 38 -43.41 20.61 -5.64
N SER A 39 -44.55 20.03 -5.25
CA SER A 39 -45.85 20.36 -5.88
C SER A 39 -46.17 21.86 -5.80
N LEU A 40 -46.87 22.42 -6.78
CA LEU A 40 -47.23 23.84 -6.78
C LEU A 40 -48.06 24.23 -5.54
N GLY A 41 -48.90 23.32 -5.03
CA GLY A 41 -49.63 23.50 -3.77
C GLY A 41 -48.70 23.62 -2.57
N SER A 42 -47.72 22.72 -2.46
CA SER A 42 -46.69 22.76 -1.43
C SER A 42 -45.88 24.05 -1.48
N VAL A 43 -45.43 24.46 -2.67
CA VAL A 43 -44.71 25.73 -2.85
C VAL A 43 -45.54 26.92 -2.39
N ASN A 44 -46.82 26.99 -2.75
CA ASN A 44 -47.69 28.07 -2.31
C ASN A 44 -47.83 28.12 -0.78
N THR A 45 -47.97 26.97 -0.13
CA THR A 45 -48.04 26.89 1.33
C THR A 45 -46.73 27.35 1.98
N VAL A 46 -45.60 26.80 1.54
CA VAL A 46 -44.28 27.10 2.11
C VAL A 46 -43.88 28.56 1.90
N VAL A 47 -44.15 29.11 0.71
CA VAL A 47 -43.87 30.54 0.44
C VAL A 47 -44.68 31.43 1.37
N ARG A 48 -45.96 31.13 1.63
CA ARG A 48 -46.78 31.90 2.58
C ARG A 48 -46.27 31.79 4.00
N GLU A 49 -45.78 30.61 4.41
CA GLU A 49 -45.13 30.44 5.71
C GLU A 49 -43.86 31.28 5.82
N CYS A 50 -43.00 31.23 4.80
CA CYS A 50 -41.78 32.05 4.74
C CYS A 50 -42.09 33.56 4.74
N GLU A 51 -43.15 34.00 4.05
CA GLU A 51 -43.64 35.38 4.07
C GLU A 51 -44.15 35.77 5.46
N ALA A 52 -44.94 34.91 6.11
CA ALA A 52 -45.45 35.13 7.47
C ALA A 52 -44.32 35.22 8.51
N LEU A 53 -43.22 34.50 8.30
CA LEU A 53 -42.00 34.55 9.10
C LEU A 53 -41.07 35.71 8.72
N GLY A 54 -41.42 36.50 7.70
CA GLY A 54 -40.61 37.63 7.21
C GLY A 54 -39.31 37.21 6.50
N LEU A 55 -39.19 35.95 6.11
CA LEU A 55 -38.02 35.39 5.40
C LEU A 55 -38.05 35.71 3.91
N VAL A 56 -39.25 35.89 3.35
CA VAL A 56 -39.50 36.27 1.96
C VAL A 56 -40.39 37.50 1.93
N ALA A 57 -40.07 38.46 1.07
CA ALA A 57 -40.91 39.63 0.78
C ALA A 57 -40.79 39.94 -0.71
N ASP A 58 -41.88 40.34 -1.36
CA ASP A 58 -41.90 40.68 -2.80
C ASP A 58 -41.22 39.62 -3.70
N ARG A 59 -41.39 38.34 -3.35
CA ARG A 59 -40.79 37.17 -4.04
C ARG A 59 -39.26 37.15 -4.05
N VAL A 60 -38.62 37.85 -3.12
CA VAL A 60 -37.17 37.84 -2.91
C VAL A 60 -36.83 37.47 -1.47
N LEU A 61 -35.61 36.98 -1.28
CA LEU A 61 -35.08 36.63 0.02
C LEU A 61 -34.76 37.90 0.84
N THR A 62 -35.31 38.00 2.06
CA THR A 62 -35.02 39.12 2.97
C THR A 62 -33.71 38.92 3.71
N GLN A 63 -33.26 39.92 4.47
CA GLN A 63 -32.10 39.76 5.36
C GLN A 63 -32.34 38.70 6.45
N ALA A 64 -33.57 38.60 6.96
CA ALA A 64 -33.94 37.55 7.91
C ALA A 64 -33.91 36.16 7.24
N GLY A 65 -34.36 36.05 5.98
CA GLY A 65 -34.24 34.83 5.19
C GLY A 65 -32.79 34.41 4.95
N ARG A 66 -31.90 35.37 4.66
CA ARG A 66 -30.44 35.11 4.56
C ARG A 66 -29.86 34.62 5.88
N ALA A 67 -30.20 35.27 6.99
CA ALA A 67 -29.76 34.86 8.31
C ALA A 67 -30.27 33.45 8.69
N ALA A 68 -31.48 33.09 8.28
CA ALA A 68 -32.04 31.75 8.51
C ALA A 68 -31.34 30.65 7.68
N LEU A 69 -30.69 31.00 6.57
CA LEU A 69 -29.90 30.05 5.77
C LEU A 69 -28.47 29.87 6.29
N GLU A 70 -27.92 30.83 7.05
CA GLU A 70 -26.53 30.81 7.49
C GLU A 70 -26.11 29.50 8.23
N PRO A 71 -26.94 28.88 9.08
CA PRO A 71 -26.59 27.61 9.72
C PRO A 71 -26.35 26.44 8.74
N TYR A 72 -26.87 26.55 7.52
CA TYR A 72 -26.76 25.56 6.45
C TYR A 72 -25.66 25.89 5.43
N ARG A 73 -24.98 27.03 5.59
CA ARG A 73 -23.87 27.41 4.71
C ARG A 73 -22.73 26.40 4.89
N VAL A 74 -22.14 26.01 3.78
CA VAL A 74 -20.96 25.15 3.77
C VAL A 74 -19.76 25.96 4.27
N ASP A 75 -19.08 25.44 5.29
CA ASP A 75 -17.94 26.08 5.93
C ASP A 75 -16.67 25.85 5.10
N ASN A 76 -16.40 24.60 4.73
CA ASN A 76 -15.18 24.19 4.05
C ASN A 76 -15.35 22.88 3.25
N ALA A 77 -14.27 22.47 2.58
CA ALA A 77 -14.13 21.15 1.98
C ALA A 77 -12.79 20.50 2.37
N VAL A 78 -12.81 19.18 2.54
CA VAL A 78 -11.66 18.31 2.77
C VAL A 78 -11.53 17.40 1.55
N ILE A 79 -10.38 17.42 0.90
CA ILE A 79 -10.04 16.50 -0.20
C ILE A 79 -8.97 15.53 0.31
N MET A 80 -9.28 14.24 0.30
CA MET A 80 -8.38 13.17 0.75
C MET A 80 -7.50 12.69 -0.42
N ALA A 81 -6.20 12.96 -0.33
CA ALA A 81 -5.20 12.68 -1.37
C ALA A 81 -3.95 11.98 -0.81
N ALA A 82 -4.05 11.33 0.35
CA ALA A 82 -2.88 10.81 1.06
C ALA A 82 -2.40 9.42 0.61
N GLY A 83 -3.26 8.64 -0.05
CA GLY A 83 -3.00 7.23 -0.35
C GLY A 83 -2.13 6.98 -1.57
N LEU A 84 -1.41 5.84 -1.56
CA LEU A 84 -0.61 5.35 -2.69
C LEU A 84 -1.48 5.03 -3.92
N SER A 85 -2.71 4.54 -3.75
CA SER A 85 -3.52 3.98 -4.85
C SER A 85 -2.81 2.82 -5.55
N SER A 86 -2.49 1.75 -4.82
CA SER A 86 -1.71 0.60 -5.34
C SER A 86 -2.33 -0.08 -6.57
N ARG A 87 -3.66 -0.03 -6.72
CA ARG A 87 -4.39 -0.53 -7.90
C ARG A 87 -4.11 0.27 -9.18
N PHE A 88 -3.52 1.47 -9.06
CA PHE A 88 -3.08 2.32 -10.17
C PHE A 88 -1.63 2.09 -10.59
N ALA A 89 -1.01 1.01 -10.13
CA ALA A 89 0.28 0.61 -10.64
C ALA A 89 0.21 0.48 -12.18
N PRO A 90 1.26 0.90 -12.91
CA PRO A 90 2.53 1.41 -12.40
C PRO A 90 2.53 2.94 -12.21
N ILE A 91 1.49 3.64 -12.67
CA ILE A 91 1.43 5.11 -12.67
C ILE A 91 1.49 5.66 -11.24
N SER A 92 0.84 4.96 -10.30
CA SER A 92 0.87 5.34 -8.88
C SER A 92 2.26 5.28 -8.25
N TYR A 93 3.22 4.56 -8.84
CA TYR A 93 4.61 4.55 -8.35
C TYR A 93 5.34 5.86 -8.68
N GLU A 94 4.90 6.56 -9.72
CA GLU A 94 5.53 7.78 -10.19
C GLU A 94 4.88 9.01 -9.56
N ARG A 95 3.53 9.06 -9.53
CA ARG A 95 2.75 10.23 -9.11
C ARG A 95 1.44 9.86 -8.39
N PRO A 96 0.95 10.68 -7.44
CA PRO A 96 -0.34 10.45 -6.78
C PRO A 96 -1.53 10.51 -7.74
N LYS A 97 -2.55 9.67 -7.51
CA LYS A 97 -3.76 9.57 -8.35
C LYS A 97 -4.48 10.91 -8.57
N GLY A 98 -4.63 11.72 -7.52
CA GLY A 98 -5.27 13.04 -7.64
C GLY A 98 -4.56 14.02 -8.58
N THR A 99 -3.31 13.75 -8.97
CA THR A 99 -2.52 14.58 -9.91
C THR A 99 -2.62 14.12 -11.37
N LEU A 100 -3.32 13.02 -11.63
CA LEU A 100 -3.52 12.51 -12.98
C LEU A 100 -4.34 13.48 -13.82
N ARG A 101 -3.98 13.56 -15.11
CA ARG A 101 -4.68 14.35 -16.10
C ARG A 101 -5.66 13.45 -16.85
N VAL A 102 -6.95 13.71 -16.71
CA VAL A 102 -8.04 12.99 -17.39
C VAL A 102 -8.83 14.01 -18.21
N ARG A 103 -8.99 13.73 -19.51
CA ARG A 103 -9.61 14.63 -20.50
C ARG A 103 -9.03 16.05 -20.47
N GLY A 104 -7.72 16.14 -20.29
CA GLY A 104 -6.97 17.40 -20.29
C GLY A 104 -6.92 18.14 -18.95
N GLU A 105 -7.64 17.69 -17.91
CA GLU A 105 -7.69 18.34 -16.59
C GLU A 105 -7.10 17.47 -15.49
N ILE A 106 -6.43 18.10 -14.52
CA ILE A 106 -5.93 17.40 -13.32
C ILE A 106 -7.12 17.17 -12.37
N LEU A 107 -7.31 15.93 -11.90
CA LEU A 107 -8.47 15.52 -11.08
C LEU A 107 -8.70 16.45 -9.89
N VAL A 108 -7.69 16.62 -9.03
CA VAL A 108 -7.83 17.47 -7.84
C VAL A 108 -8.04 18.95 -8.19
N GLU A 109 -7.43 19.44 -9.28
CA GLU A 109 -7.62 20.84 -9.70
C GLU A 109 -9.04 21.10 -10.19
N ARG A 110 -9.61 20.16 -10.94
CA ARG A 110 -10.99 20.24 -11.41
C ARG A 110 -11.94 20.31 -10.22
N GLN A 111 -11.77 19.43 -9.23
CA GLN A 111 -12.59 19.42 -8.02
C GLN A 111 -12.46 20.72 -7.22
N ILE A 112 -11.23 21.25 -7.05
CA ILE A 112 -11.00 22.56 -6.39
C ILE A 112 -11.71 23.70 -7.12
N LYS A 113 -11.67 23.72 -8.47
CA LYS A 113 -12.39 24.74 -9.25
C LYS A 113 -13.89 24.65 -9.06
N GLN A 114 -14.45 23.44 -9.08
CA GLN A 114 -15.89 23.21 -8.87
C GLN A 114 -16.34 23.65 -7.47
N LEU A 115 -15.57 23.34 -6.42
CA LEU A 115 -15.84 23.82 -5.06
C LEU A 115 -15.89 25.36 -5.00
N ARG A 116 -14.94 26.03 -5.66
CA ARG A 116 -14.87 27.50 -5.72
C ARG A 116 -16.02 28.13 -6.48
N GLU A 117 -16.40 27.55 -7.61
CA GLU A 117 -17.59 27.95 -8.37
C GLU A 117 -18.86 27.86 -7.52
N ALA A 118 -18.93 26.89 -6.60
CA ALA A 118 -20.01 26.76 -5.61
C ALA A 118 -19.87 27.72 -4.41
N GLY A 119 -18.82 28.55 -4.37
CA GLY A 119 -18.58 29.53 -3.30
C GLY A 119 -17.80 29.00 -2.09
N ILE A 120 -17.26 27.78 -2.17
CA ILE A 120 -16.50 27.14 -1.10
C ILE A 120 -15.01 27.44 -1.31
N ASN A 121 -14.45 28.29 -0.45
CA ASN A 121 -13.09 28.81 -0.61
C ASN A 121 -12.09 28.25 0.41
N ASP A 122 -12.55 27.85 1.60
CA ASP A 122 -11.73 27.12 2.56
C ASP A 122 -11.67 25.66 2.14
N ILE A 123 -10.55 25.28 1.50
CA ILE A 123 -10.33 23.95 0.97
C ILE A 123 -9.05 23.39 1.59
N ILE A 124 -9.18 22.22 2.21
CA ILE A 124 -8.14 21.50 2.89
C ILE A 124 -7.77 20.28 2.04
N LEU A 125 -6.53 20.22 1.58
CA LEU A 125 -6.00 19.09 0.84
C LEU A 125 -5.15 18.24 1.78
N VAL A 126 -5.64 17.04 2.11
CA VAL A 126 -4.93 16.10 2.98
C VAL A 126 -4.02 15.21 2.15
N VAL A 127 -2.71 15.31 2.34
CA VAL A 127 -1.67 14.64 1.52
C VAL A 127 -0.81 13.71 2.38
N GLY A 128 -0.14 12.75 1.75
CA GLY A 128 0.70 11.76 2.40
C GLY A 128 1.76 11.26 1.43
N TYR A 129 1.44 10.19 0.71
CA TYR A 129 2.28 9.65 -0.35
C TYR A 129 2.65 10.71 -1.40
N LYS A 130 3.95 10.90 -1.65
CA LYS A 130 4.51 11.88 -2.61
C LYS A 130 3.89 13.29 -2.50
N LYS A 131 3.66 13.75 -1.26
CA LYS A 131 3.00 15.03 -0.93
C LYS A 131 3.54 16.25 -1.69
N GLU A 132 4.82 16.25 -2.03
CA GLU A 132 5.52 17.30 -2.78
C GLU A 132 4.89 17.62 -4.14
N TYR A 133 4.22 16.66 -4.77
CA TYR A 133 3.50 16.87 -6.03
C TYR A 133 2.35 17.89 -5.90
N PHE A 134 1.83 18.07 -4.68
CA PHE A 134 0.71 18.97 -4.43
C PHE A 134 1.16 20.38 -4.00
N PHE A 135 2.44 20.61 -3.70
CA PHE A 135 2.88 21.88 -3.09
C PHE A 135 2.69 23.09 -4.02
N SER A 136 3.18 23.00 -5.26
CA SER A 136 3.03 24.08 -6.25
C SER A 136 1.58 24.29 -6.69
N LEU A 137 0.82 23.19 -6.77
CA LEU A 137 -0.62 23.21 -7.04
C LEU A 137 -1.35 23.95 -5.92
N ALA A 138 -1.05 23.63 -4.66
CA ALA A 138 -1.70 24.23 -3.51
C ALA A 138 -1.38 25.71 -3.36
N GLU A 139 -0.14 26.13 -3.64
CA GLU A 139 0.24 27.54 -3.66
C GLU A 139 -0.52 28.30 -4.75
N ARG A 140 -0.48 27.83 -6.01
CA ARG A 140 -1.18 28.46 -7.13
C ARG A 140 -2.68 28.53 -6.92
N LEU A 141 -3.24 27.47 -6.35
CA LEU A 141 -4.66 27.39 -6.08
C LEU A 141 -5.02 27.91 -4.69
N GLY A 142 -4.11 28.43 -3.87
CA GLY A 142 -4.42 28.93 -2.53
C GLY A 142 -5.25 27.98 -1.65
N VAL A 143 -4.93 26.69 -1.66
CA VAL A 143 -5.57 25.68 -0.77
C VAL A 143 -4.63 25.29 0.36
N ARG A 144 -5.19 24.90 1.51
CA ARG A 144 -4.39 24.55 2.70
C ARG A 144 -4.00 23.08 2.64
N ILE A 145 -2.69 22.80 2.73
CA ILE A 145 -2.20 21.42 2.85
C ILE A 145 -2.19 21.00 4.32
N VAL A 146 -2.67 19.79 4.58
CA VAL A 146 -2.46 19.06 5.85
C VAL A 146 -1.79 17.73 5.52
N VAL A 147 -0.70 17.41 6.21
CA VAL A 147 0.03 16.16 5.97
C VAL A 147 -0.50 15.08 6.92
N ASN A 148 -0.90 13.94 6.37
CA ASN A 148 -1.16 12.72 7.11
C ASN A 148 0.08 11.82 7.06
N ASP A 149 0.87 11.80 8.13
CA ASP A 149 2.07 10.96 8.22
C ASP A 149 1.72 9.47 8.45
N ASP A 150 0.51 9.16 8.91
CA ASP A 150 0.04 7.78 9.15
C ASP A 150 -0.48 7.09 7.87
N TYR A 151 -0.31 7.68 6.68
CA TYR A 151 -0.92 7.19 5.42
C TYR A 151 -0.48 5.76 5.00
N VAL A 152 0.63 5.25 5.55
CA VAL A 152 1.12 3.89 5.31
C VAL A 152 0.44 2.87 6.22
N THR A 153 0.15 3.26 7.47
CA THR A 153 -0.39 2.38 8.52
C THR A 153 -1.91 2.52 8.70
N ARG A 154 -2.50 3.53 8.07
CA ARG A 154 -3.93 3.85 8.12
C ARG A 154 -4.55 3.88 6.74
N ASN A 155 -5.84 3.54 6.68
CA ASN A 155 -6.66 3.79 5.50
C ASN A 155 -7.18 5.25 5.47
N ASN A 156 -8.20 5.56 4.66
CA ASN A 156 -8.75 6.92 4.51
C ASN A 156 -9.23 7.57 5.83
N ASN A 157 -9.51 6.78 6.89
CA ASN A 157 -9.83 7.30 8.23
C ASN A 157 -8.71 8.17 8.83
N GLY A 158 -7.43 7.89 8.50
CA GLY A 158 -6.29 8.69 8.93
C GLY A 158 -6.31 10.11 8.35
N SER A 159 -6.87 10.27 7.15
CA SER A 159 -7.03 11.59 6.53
C SER A 159 -8.06 12.43 7.29
N LEU A 160 -9.16 11.82 7.73
CA LEU A 160 -10.15 12.51 8.56
C LEU A 160 -9.64 12.78 9.98
N TRP A 161 -8.79 11.91 10.53
CA TRP A 161 -8.20 12.11 11.85
C TRP A 161 -7.41 13.40 11.96
N VAL A 162 -6.55 13.69 10.96
CA VAL A 162 -5.67 14.86 10.98
C VAL A 162 -6.42 16.18 10.80
N VAL A 163 -7.63 16.16 10.21
CA VAL A 163 -8.50 17.33 10.01
C VAL A 163 -9.80 17.28 10.83
N ARG A 164 -9.89 16.41 11.83
CA ARG A 164 -11.13 16.18 12.60
C ARG A 164 -11.67 17.42 13.31
N LYS A 165 -10.82 18.42 13.56
CA LYS A 165 -11.19 19.66 14.23
C LYS A 165 -11.81 20.67 13.26
N GLU A 166 -11.63 20.46 11.96
CA GLU A 166 -12.15 21.27 10.87
C GLU A 166 -13.47 20.72 10.29
N LEU A 167 -13.89 19.52 10.70
CA LEU A 167 -15.19 18.96 10.35
C LEU A 167 -16.32 19.77 11.00
N GLY A 168 -17.24 20.26 10.16
CA GLY A 168 -18.40 21.04 10.55
C GLY A 168 -19.48 20.88 9.50
N ASN A 169 -19.81 21.95 8.79
CA ASN A 169 -20.56 21.90 7.54
C ASN A 169 -19.56 21.69 6.39
N THR A 170 -19.17 20.45 6.16
CA THR A 170 -17.96 20.10 5.40
C THR A 170 -18.28 19.13 4.28
N TYR A 171 -17.81 19.45 3.07
CA TYR A 171 -17.67 18.43 2.02
C TYR A 171 -16.43 17.58 2.28
N VAL A 172 -16.57 16.25 2.23
CA VAL A 172 -15.44 15.32 2.24
C VAL A 172 -15.41 14.60 0.90
N CYS A 173 -14.30 14.73 0.19
CA CYS A 173 -14.14 14.25 -1.19
C CYS A 173 -12.90 13.38 -1.31
N SER A 174 -12.93 12.44 -2.26
CA SER A 174 -11.73 11.71 -2.68
C SER A 174 -11.03 12.50 -3.78
N SER A 175 -9.70 12.48 -3.81
CA SER A 175 -8.92 13.29 -4.77
C SER A 175 -9.06 12.90 -6.24
N ASP A 176 -9.70 11.75 -6.47
CA ASP A 176 -9.85 11.06 -7.73
C ASP A 176 -11.27 11.08 -8.31
N ASP A 177 -12.22 11.73 -7.61
CA ASP A 177 -13.57 11.90 -8.15
C ASP A 177 -13.55 12.81 -9.38
N TYR A 178 -14.08 12.32 -10.50
CA TYR A 178 -14.33 13.11 -11.70
C TYR A 178 -15.83 13.41 -11.84
N PHE A 179 -16.21 14.64 -11.52
CA PHE A 179 -17.57 15.11 -11.70
C PHE A 179 -17.76 15.76 -13.08
N THR A 180 -18.64 15.23 -13.92
CA THR A 180 -18.93 15.81 -15.25
C THR A 180 -19.71 17.13 -15.14
N THR A 181 -20.58 17.24 -14.14
CA THR A 181 -21.28 18.48 -13.74
C THR A 181 -20.91 18.84 -12.30
N ASN A 182 -20.78 20.13 -11.99
CA ASN A 182 -20.44 20.59 -10.65
C ASN A 182 -21.52 20.16 -9.63
N PRO A 183 -21.21 19.27 -8.66
CA PRO A 183 -22.20 18.75 -7.71
C PRO A 183 -22.30 19.56 -6.42
N PHE A 184 -21.41 20.55 -6.23
CA PHE A 184 -21.27 21.26 -4.97
C PHE A 184 -22.27 22.41 -4.86
N GLU A 185 -22.71 22.65 -3.63
CA GLU A 185 -23.72 23.65 -3.29
C GLU A 185 -23.20 24.52 -2.15
N SER A 186 -23.46 25.83 -2.21
CA SER A 186 -23.06 26.78 -1.15
C SER A 186 -23.76 26.56 0.18
N HIS A 187 -24.94 25.92 0.17
CA HIS A 187 -25.72 25.61 1.36
C HIS A 187 -26.34 24.22 1.20
N VAL A 188 -26.36 23.44 2.27
CA VAL A 188 -26.89 22.07 2.28
C VAL A 188 -27.72 21.85 3.54
N TYR A 189 -28.91 21.26 3.36
CA TYR A 189 -29.89 21.10 4.44
C TYR A 189 -29.42 20.19 5.59
N GLN A 190 -28.84 19.03 5.25
CA GLN A 190 -28.42 18.01 6.21
C GLN A 190 -27.36 17.10 5.58
N ALA A 191 -26.70 16.29 6.41
CA ALA A 191 -25.70 15.33 5.98
C ALA A 191 -26.26 14.36 4.93
N TYR A 192 -25.47 14.10 3.88
CA TYR A 192 -25.85 13.13 2.84
C TYR A 192 -24.62 12.41 2.28
N TYR A 193 -24.86 11.21 1.75
CA TYR A 193 -23.89 10.47 0.93
C TYR A 193 -24.33 10.44 -0.53
N SER A 194 -23.44 10.76 -1.47
CA SER A 194 -23.73 10.66 -2.91
C SER A 194 -23.84 9.21 -3.37
N ALA A 195 -24.85 8.93 -4.18
CA ALA A 195 -25.11 7.58 -4.65
C ALA A 195 -25.51 7.56 -6.12
N GLN A 196 -25.06 6.52 -6.81
CA GLN A 196 -25.46 6.20 -8.18
C GLN A 196 -26.07 4.79 -8.21
N TYR A 197 -26.97 4.54 -9.14
CA TYR A 197 -27.59 3.24 -9.29
C TYR A 197 -26.72 2.35 -10.18
N VAL A 198 -26.41 1.15 -9.71
CA VAL A 198 -25.68 0.13 -10.47
C VAL A 198 -26.63 -1.02 -10.80
N ALA A 199 -26.87 -1.25 -12.08
CA ALA A 199 -27.63 -2.39 -12.57
C ALA A 199 -26.74 -3.63 -12.65
N GLY A 200 -27.28 -4.78 -12.25
CA GLY A 200 -26.53 -6.04 -12.19
C GLY A 200 -25.54 -6.13 -11.03
N PRO A 201 -24.67 -7.16 -11.02
CA PRO A 201 -23.74 -7.41 -9.93
C PRO A 201 -22.73 -6.28 -9.73
N THR A 202 -22.43 -5.98 -8.47
CA THR A 202 -21.43 -4.98 -8.07
C THR A 202 -20.67 -5.44 -6.84
N SER A 203 -19.41 -5.02 -6.70
CA SER A 203 -18.58 -5.14 -5.49
C SER A 203 -18.70 -3.92 -4.56
N GLU A 204 -19.46 -2.90 -4.96
CA GLU A 204 -19.57 -1.65 -4.22
C GLU A 204 -20.44 -1.75 -2.96
N TRP A 205 -20.39 -0.69 -2.14
CA TRP A 205 -21.21 -0.53 -0.95
C TRP A 205 -22.67 -0.24 -1.32
N CYS A 206 -23.50 -1.28 -1.33
CA CYS A 206 -24.93 -1.20 -1.61
C CYS A 206 -25.71 -0.64 -0.41
N LEU A 207 -26.34 0.52 -0.57
CA LEU A 207 -27.07 1.24 0.48
C LEU A 207 -28.43 0.60 0.81
N VAL A 208 -28.77 0.58 2.09
CA VAL A 208 -30.11 0.30 2.61
C VAL A 208 -30.69 1.59 3.17
N THR A 209 -31.88 1.98 2.69
CA THR A 209 -32.53 3.23 3.09
C THR A 209 -33.88 3.01 3.75
N GLY A 210 -34.15 3.73 4.83
CA GLY A 210 -35.45 3.85 5.48
C GLY A 210 -36.29 5.01 4.95
N ALA A 211 -37.24 5.48 5.77
CA ALA A 211 -38.12 6.60 5.45
C ALA A 211 -37.31 7.87 5.11
N ASN A 212 -37.83 8.67 4.19
CA ASN A 212 -37.23 9.94 3.73
C ASN A 212 -35.78 9.80 3.23
N GLY A 213 -35.36 8.61 2.79
CA GLY A 213 -34.01 8.37 2.26
C GLY A 213 -32.93 8.25 3.33
N ARG A 214 -33.29 8.13 4.61
CA ARG A 214 -32.34 7.87 5.70
C ARG A 214 -31.54 6.61 5.43
N ILE A 215 -30.22 6.70 5.37
CA ILE A 215 -29.35 5.52 5.27
C ILE A 215 -29.41 4.76 6.60
N THR A 216 -29.73 3.48 6.57
CA THR A 216 -29.84 2.62 7.76
C THR A 216 -28.82 1.49 7.79
N GLY A 217 -28.02 1.37 6.72
CA GLY A 217 -26.93 0.41 6.59
C GLY A 217 -26.41 0.37 5.16
N ALA A 218 -25.35 -0.40 4.97
CA ALA A 218 -24.81 -0.74 3.66
C ALA A 218 -24.19 -2.14 3.69
N THR A 219 -24.07 -2.78 2.54
CA THR A 219 -23.41 -4.08 2.40
C THR A 219 -22.46 -4.03 1.22
N VAL A 220 -21.22 -4.49 1.41
CA VAL A 220 -20.24 -4.58 0.34
C VAL A 220 -20.61 -5.75 -0.56
N GLY A 221 -20.77 -5.47 -1.85
CA GLY A 221 -21.26 -6.44 -2.82
C GLY A 221 -22.78 -6.52 -2.87
N GLY A 222 -23.31 -6.83 -4.05
CA GLY A 222 -24.75 -6.95 -4.28
C GLY A 222 -25.11 -6.89 -5.75
N ALA A 223 -26.37 -6.56 -6.04
CA ALA A 223 -26.82 -6.29 -7.40
C ALA A 223 -28.01 -5.32 -7.39
N ASP A 224 -28.21 -4.59 -8.50
CA ASP A 224 -29.38 -3.75 -8.76
C ASP A 224 -29.65 -2.72 -7.63
N ALA A 225 -28.59 -2.08 -7.15
CA ALA A 225 -28.60 -1.28 -5.92
C ALA A 225 -28.07 0.15 -6.13
N TRP A 226 -28.47 1.04 -5.22
CA TRP A 226 -27.81 2.34 -5.06
C TRP A 226 -26.52 2.15 -4.27
N THR A 227 -25.39 2.58 -4.81
CA THR A 227 -24.08 2.40 -4.20
C THR A 227 -23.51 3.71 -3.68
N MET A 228 -22.68 3.64 -2.64
CA MET A 228 -21.90 4.79 -2.15
C MET A 228 -20.83 5.13 -3.19
N LEU A 229 -20.87 6.34 -3.76
CA LEU A 229 -19.93 6.77 -4.81
C LEU A 229 -19.82 8.30 -4.83
N GLY A 230 -18.62 8.83 -4.72
CA GLY A 230 -18.26 10.25 -4.81
C GLY A 230 -18.17 10.96 -3.44
N HIS A 231 -18.55 12.24 -3.44
CA HIS A 231 -18.42 13.10 -2.27
C HIS A 231 -19.53 12.91 -1.23
N VAL A 232 -19.17 13.09 0.03
CA VAL A 232 -20.11 13.14 1.14
C VAL A 232 -20.18 14.56 1.70
N TYR A 233 -21.34 14.94 2.24
CA TYR A 233 -21.48 16.16 3.02
C TYR A 233 -21.77 15.82 4.46
N PHE A 234 -20.96 16.33 5.38
CA PHE A 234 -21.22 16.30 6.81
C PHE A 234 -21.84 17.63 7.21
N ASP A 235 -23.00 17.57 7.87
CA ASP A 235 -23.49 18.72 8.62
C ASP A 235 -22.85 18.79 10.01
N ARG A 236 -23.07 19.89 10.70
CA ARG A 236 -22.50 20.14 12.03
C ARG A 236 -22.86 19.06 13.07
N ALA A 237 -24.06 18.49 12.99
CA ALA A 237 -24.51 17.46 13.93
C ALA A 237 -23.77 16.13 13.66
N PHE A 238 -23.70 15.72 12.40
CA PHE A 238 -22.94 14.55 11.96
C PHE A 238 -21.46 14.70 12.32
N SER A 239 -20.83 15.82 11.95
CA SER A 239 -19.41 16.09 12.23
C SER A 239 -19.08 16.02 13.72
N THR A 240 -19.95 16.55 14.58
CA THR A 240 -19.75 16.52 16.04
C THR A 240 -19.76 15.09 16.57
N THR A 241 -20.75 14.29 16.16
CA THR A 241 -20.89 12.90 16.60
C THR A 241 -19.79 12.02 16.02
N PHE A 242 -19.49 12.17 14.72
CA PHE A 242 -18.45 11.40 14.03
C PHE A 242 -17.06 11.69 14.61
N ARG A 243 -16.74 12.96 14.91
CA ARG A 243 -15.48 13.32 15.57
C ARG A 243 -15.33 12.60 16.91
N ARG A 244 -16.37 12.58 17.74
CA ARG A 244 -16.36 11.88 19.04
C ARG A 244 -16.08 10.39 18.84
N ILE A 245 -16.82 9.74 17.93
CA ILE A 245 -16.64 8.32 17.62
C ILE A 245 -15.21 8.06 17.14
N LEU A 246 -14.72 8.86 16.19
CA LEU A 246 -13.37 8.73 15.65
C LEU A 246 -12.31 8.87 16.75
N GLU A 247 -12.46 9.81 17.69
CA GLU A 247 -11.58 9.95 18.85
C GLU A 247 -11.60 8.76 19.82
N GLU A 248 -12.71 8.04 19.91
CA GLU A 248 -12.82 6.82 20.71
C GLU A 248 -12.17 5.62 20.02
N VAL A 249 -12.33 5.48 18.70
CA VAL A 249 -11.92 4.26 17.98
C VAL A 249 -10.56 4.36 17.27
N TYR A 250 -10.01 5.56 17.08
CA TYR A 250 -8.83 5.74 16.22
C TYR A 250 -7.63 4.93 16.71
N THR A 251 -7.29 4.93 18.00
CA THR A 251 -6.08 4.24 18.48
C THR A 251 -6.22 2.72 18.56
N LEU A 252 -7.38 2.16 18.23
CA LEU A 252 -7.62 0.71 18.28
C LEU A 252 -6.97 0.01 17.07
N PRO A 253 -6.22 -1.10 17.25
CA PRO A 253 -5.57 -1.83 16.16
C PRO A 253 -6.55 -2.28 15.06
N GLU A 254 -7.75 -2.72 15.43
CA GLU A 254 -8.80 -3.16 14.51
C GLU A 254 -9.38 -2.03 13.63
N THR A 255 -9.20 -0.77 14.03
CA THR A 255 -9.66 0.40 13.26
C THR A 255 -8.65 0.83 12.21
N ALA A 256 -7.35 0.56 12.41
CA ALA A 256 -6.29 0.99 11.49
C ALA A 256 -6.57 0.68 10.00
N PRO A 257 -7.03 -0.53 9.61
CA PRO A 257 -7.26 -0.85 8.20
C PRO A 257 -8.63 -0.36 7.66
N LYS A 258 -9.55 0.12 8.51
CA LYS A 258 -10.93 0.43 8.11
C LYS A 258 -11.04 1.70 7.27
N LEU A 259 -11.94 1.70 6.29
CA LEU A 259 -12.40 2.95 5.69
C LEU A 259 -13.24 3.73 6.72
N TRP A 260 -13.29 5.06 6.62
CA TRP A 260 -14.17 5.87 7.47
C TRP A 260 -15.65 5.52 7.23
N GLU A 261 -15.99 5.09 6.01
CA GLU A 261 -17.30 4.53 5.65
C GLU A 261 -17.66 3.32 6.51
N SER A 262 -16.69 2.45 6.80
CA SER A 262 -16.92 1.30 7.69
C SER A 262 -17.25 1.75 9.11
N ILE A 263 -16.53 2.74 9.63
CA ILE A 263 -16.81 3.35 10.95
C ILE A 263 -18.21 3.98 10.94
N TYR A 264 -18.57 4.71 9.89
CA TYR A 264 -19.89 5.29 9.74
C TYR A 264 -21.00 4.23 9.77
N ILE A 265 -20.87 3.15 9.01
CA ILE A 265 -21.89 2.10 8.93
C ILE A 265 -22.03 1.32 10.25
N GLU A 266 -20.93 1.07 10.97
CA GLU A 266 -20.95 0.47 12.31
C GLU A 266 -21.73 1.32 13.33
N HIS A 267 -21.71 2.65 13.14
CA HIS A 267 -22.40 3.63 13.99
C HIS A 267 -23.61 4.28 13.31
N VAL A 268 -24.19 3.65 12.29
CA VAL A 268 -25.25 4.25 11.46
C VAL A 268 -26.48 4.67 12.27
N LYS A 269 -26.73 4.04 13.43
CA LYS A 269 -27.83 4.42 14.35
C LYS A 269 -27.59 5.74 15.08
N GLU A 270 -26.35 6.12 15.30
CA GLU A 270 -25.95 7.37 15.98
C GLU A 270 -25.73 8.51 14.96
N LEU A 271 -25.42 8.17 13.71
CA LEU A 271 -24.99 9.12 12.67
C LEU A 271 -26.07 9.32 11.61
N ASP A 272 -26.75 10.48 11.67
CA ASP A 272 -27.85 10.83 10.77
C ASP A 272 -27.37 11.35 9.40
N MET A 273 -27.75 10.66 8.33
CA MET A 273 -27.34 10.96 6.96
C MET A 273 -28.33 10.34 5.97
N VAL A 274 -28.66 11.06 4.90
CA VAL A 274 -29.55 10.59 3.84
C VAL A 274 -28.83 10.27 2.54
N ILE A 275 -29.45 9.47 1.69
CA ILE A 275 -28.97 9.23 0.32
C ILE A 275 -29.21 10.47 -0.55
N ARG A 276 -28.20 10.88 -1.33
CA ARG A 276 -28.37 11.83 -2.44
C ARG A 276 -28.07 11.13 -3.77
N ARG A 277 -29.09 11.01 -4.61
CA ARG A 277 -29.02 10.27 -5.88
C ARG A 277 -28.49 11.15 -7.01
N TYR A 278 -27.54 10.63 -7.76
CA TYR A 278 -27.01 11.25 -8.98
C TYR A 278 -27.32 10.38 -10.20
N PRO A 279 -27.58 11.00 -11.37
CA PRO A 279 -27.66 10.28 -12.64
C PRO A 279 -26.36 9.54 -12.98
N GLU A 280 -26.47 8.51 -13.81
CA GLU A 280 -25.34 7.78 -14.38
C GLU A 280 -24.38 8.73 -15.12
N GLY A 281 -23.07 8.50 -14.96
CA GLY A 281 -22.00 9.29 -15.60
C GLY A 281 -21.73 10.66 -14.99
N VAL A 282 -22.50 11.09 -13.97
CA VAL A 282 -22.23 12.37 -13.27
C VAL A 282 -20.99 12.27 -12.39
N ILE A 283 -20.89 11.18 -11.63
CA ILE A 283 -19.77 10.85 -10.76
C ILE A 283 -19.02 9.70 -11.40
N ASN A 284 -17.71 9.84 -11.54
CA ASN A 284 -16.83 8.77 -12.01
C ASN A 284 -15.66 8.68 -11.04
N GLU A 285 -15.48 7.52 -10.43
CA GLU A 285 -14.26 7.13 -9.74
C GLU A 285 -13.57 6.08 -10.62
N PHE A 286 -12.26 6.00 -10.52
CA PHE A 286 -11.50 5.08 -11.34
C PHE A 286 -10.71 4.17 -10.43
N ASP A 287 -10.94 2.87 -10.39
CA ASP A 287 -10.23 1.94 -9.51
C ASP A 287 -9.03 1.27 -10.17
N SER A 288 -8.94 1.35 -11.49
CA SER A 288 -7.86 0.82 -12.31
C SER A 288 -7.46 1.74 -13.45
N VAL A 289 -6.28 1.52 -14.03
CA VAL A 289 -5.84 2.19 -15.26
C VAL A 289 -6.80 1.88 -16.42
N ASN A 290 -7.37 0.68 -16.45
CA ASN A 290 -8.34 0.26 -17.48
C ASN A 290 -9.61 1.12 -17.45
N GLU A 291 -10.17 1.40 -16.27
CA GLU A 291 -11.34 2.28 -16.15
C GLU A 291 -11.08 3.70 -16.63
N ILE A 292 -9.87 4.25 -16.37
CA ILE A 292 -9.49 5.55 -16.95
C ILE A 292 -9.42 5.47 -18.46
N ARG A 293 -8.88 4.39 -19.05
CA ARG A 293 -8.82 4.22 -20.51
C ARG A 293 -10.21 4.18 -21.15
N ASP A 294 -11.14 3.48 -20.52
CA ASP A 294 -12.52 3.40 -21.02
C ASP A 294 -13.20 4.78 -20.98
N PHE A 295 -12.88 5.60 -19.97
CA PHE A 295 -13.39 6.95 -19.83
C PHE A 295 -12.67 7.99 -20.71
N ASP A 296 -11.37 7.88 -20.87
CA ASP A 296 -10.49 8.73 -21.68
C ASP A 296 -9.57 7.86 -22.55
N PRO A 297 -10.01 7.47 -23.77
CA PRO A 297 -9.25 6.58 -24.64
C PRO A 297 -7.85 7.09 -25.02
N MET A 298 -7.64 8.41 -24.94
CA MET A 298 -6.36 9.05 -25.25
C MET A 298 -5.42 9.12 -24.03
N PHE A 299 -5.83 8.59 -22.88
CA PHE A 299 -5.08 8.67 -21.63
C PHE A 299 -3.66 8.10 -21.77
N LEU A 300 -3.52 6.88 -22.29
CA LEU A 300 -2.20 6.23 -22.44
C LEU A 300 -1.31 6.87 -23.51
N GLU A 301 -1.88 7.51 -24.52
CA GLU A 301 -1.09 8.23 -25.52
C GLU A 301 -0.46 9.50 -24.92
N ASN A 302 -1.13 10.10 -23.95
CA ASN A 302 -0.72 11.34 -23.30
C ASN A 302 -0.12 11.11 -21.90
N VAL A 303 -0.06 9.87 -21.43
CA VAL A 303 0.51 9.56 -20.11
C VAL A 303 2.02 9.70 -20.19
N ASP A 304 2.51 10.70 -19.47
CA ASP A 304 3.91 10.90 -19.17
C ASP A 304 4.29 9.91 -18.05
N SER A 305 4.78 8.74 -18.44
CA SER A 305 5.14 7.67 -17.51
C SER A 305 6.38 6.94 -18.01
N GLU A 306 7.46 7.03 -17.24
CA GLU A 306 8.73 6.38 -17.56
C GLU A 306 8.54 4.86 -17.56
N VAL A 307 7.67 4.32 -16.71
CA VAL A 307 7.38 2.87 -16.71
C VAL A 307 6.84 2.40 -18.06
N PHE A 308 5.86 3.10 -18.62
CA PHE A 308 5.32 2.75 -19.95
C PHE A 308 6.36 2.96 -21.06
N ASP A 309 7.20 3.99 -20.96
CA ASP A 309 8.30 4.22 -21.91
C ASP A 309 9.34 3.08 -21.86
N ASN A 310 9.72 2.65 -20.65
CA ASN A 310 10.66 1.54 -20.44
C ASN A 310 10.10 0.24 -21.01
N ILE A 311 8.83 -0.09 -20.72
CA ILE A 311 8.18 -1.29 -21.25
C ILE A 311 8.13 -1.25 -22.79
N SER A 312 7.68 -0.13 -23.36
CA SER A 312 7.58 0.05 -24.81
C SER A 312 8.95 -0.10 -25.48
N SER A 313 10.00 0.48 -24.88
CA SER A 313 11.36 0.39 -25.39
C SER A 313 11.94 -1.02 -25.30
N VAL A 314 11.66 -1.77 -24.24
CA VAL A 314 12.21 -3.12 -24.01
C VAL A 314 11.49 -4.16 -24.87
N LEU A 315 10.16 -4.07 -24.95
CA LEU A 315 9.34 -5.05 -25.67
C LEU A 315 9.05 -4.68 -27.13
N GLY A 316 9.37 -3.44 -27.54
CA GLY A 316 9.15 -2.97 -28.91
C GLY A 316 7.68 -2.83 -29.27
N CYS A 317 6.83 -2.48 -28.30
CA CYS A 317 5.39 -2.31 -28.47
C CYS A 317 4.96 -0.84 -28.22
N PRO A 318 3.83 -0.38 -28.79
CA PRO A 318 3.24 0.90 -28.41
C PRO A 318 2.57 0.81 -27.03
N LYS A 319 2.54 1.93 -26.29
CA LYS A 319 1.92 2.01 -24.95
C LYS A 319 0.48 1.50 -24.90
N THR A 320 -0.26 1.64 -26.00
CA THR A 320 -1.67 1.21 -26.13
C THR A 320 -1.86 -0.31 -26.07
N GLU A 321 -0.82 -1.09 -26.37
CA GLU A 321 -0.82 -2.56 -26.28
C GLU A 321 -0.48 -3.09 -24.89
N ILE A 322 -0.13 -2.22 -23.93
CA ILE A 322 0.20 -2.61 -22.56
C ILE A 322 -1.10 -2.58 -21.73
N HIS A 323 -1.44 -3.69 -21.07
CA HIS A 323 -2.68 -3.84 -20.30
C HIS A 323 -2.52 -4.75 -19.08
N ASP A 324 -3.63 -4.98 -18.36
CA ASP A 324 -3.74 -5.90 -17.21
C ASP A 324 -2.74 -5.65 -16.07
N PHE A 325 -2.57 -4.38 -15.73
CA PHE A 325 -1.78 -4.01 -14.56
C PHE A 325 -2.46 -4.36 -13.25
N TYR A 326 -1.76 -5.08 -12.40
CA TYR A 326 -2.14 -5.24 -10.99
C TYR A 326 -0.89 -5.39 -10.11
N PRO A 327 -0.93 -4.91 -8.86
CA PRO A 327 0.19 -5.03 -7.94
C PRO A 327 0.42 -6.49 -7.57
N LEU A 328 1.68 -6.93 -7.60
CA LEU A 328 2.10 -8.24 -7.09
C LEU A 328 2.53 -8.07 -5.64
N LYS A 329 1.83 -8.72 -4.71
CA LYS A 329 2.23 -8.76 -3.30
C LYS A 329 3.23 -9.88 -3.09
N GLN A 330 4.53 -9.57 -3.15
CA GLN A 330 5.61 -10.36 -2.55
C GLN A 330 6.91 -9.54 -2.58
N GLY A 331 7.42 -9.20 -1.39
CA GLY A 331 8.63 -8.39 -1.18
C GLY A 331 8.39 -7.19 -0.26
N ILE A 332 9.27 -6.99 0.74
CA ILE A 332 9.17 -5.90 1.74
C ILE A 332 9.71 -4.58 1.17
N THR A 333 10.59 -4.64 0.16
CA THR A 333 11.47 -3.52 -0.25
C THR A 333 11.13 -2.91 -1.61
N ASN A 334 10.35 -3.56 -2.48
CA ASN A 334 10.17 -3.14 -3.88
C ASN A 334 8.70 -3.12 -4.33
N LEU A 335 8.38 -2.21 -5.26
CA LEU A 335 7.05 -2.06 -5.84
C LEU A 335 6.97 -2.85 -7.14
N SER A 336 6.33 -4.02 -7.11
CA SER A 336 6.18 -4.89 -8.28
C SER A 336 4.74 -4.89 -8.78
N CYS A 337 4.57 -4.88 -10.11
CA CYS A 337 3.28 -5.07 -10.75
C CYS A 337 3.39 -6.03 -11.92
N HIS A 338 2.34 -6.82 -12.11
CA HIS A 338 2.11 -7.58 -13.33
C HIS A 338 1.69 -6.64 -14.46
N PHE A 339 1.98 -7.00 -15.70
CA PHE A 339 1.35 -6.44 -16.90
C PHE A 339 1.40 -7.42 -18.07
N SER A 340 0.56 -7.20 -19.07
CA SER A 340 0.52 -7.99 -20.30
C SER A 340 0.78 -7.14 -21.54
N VAL A 341 1.36 -7.77 -22.55
CA VAL A 341 1.47 -7.26 -23.93
C VAL A 341 1.09 -8.38 -24.88
N GLY A 342 -0.08 -8.28 -25.50
CA GLY A 342 -0.67 -9.39 -26.26
C GLY A 342 -0.94 -10.59 -25.33
N ASP A 343 -0.55 -11.79 -25.77
CA ASP A 343 -0.74 -13.04 -25.00
C ASP A 343 0.45 -13.35 -24.06
N GLN A 344 1.30 -12.37 -23.76
CA GLN A 344 2.49 -12.55 -22.91
C GLN A 344 2.38 -11.73 -21.64
N GLU A 345 2.79 -12.34 -20.53
CA GLU A 345 2.70 -11.79 -19.18
C GLU A 345 4.09 -11.45 -18.63
N TYR A 346 4.18 -10.34 -17.90
CA TYR A 346 5.44 -9.75 -17.44
C TYR A 346 5.30 -9.16 -16.04
N VAL A 347 6.44 -8.94 -15.40
CA VAL A 347 6.58 -8.24 -14.13
C VAL A 347 7.43 -7.01 -14.33
N TYR A 348 6.91 -5.85 -13.95
CA TYR A 348 7.70 -4.64 -13.79
C TYR A 348 7.97 -4.41 -12.30
N ARG A 349 9.24 -4.36 -11.91
CA ARG A 349 9.65 -3.96 -10.56
C ARG A 349 10.23 -2.56 -10.61
N HIS A 350 9.56 -1.66 -9.90
CA HIS A 350 10.01 -0.32 -9.62
C HIS A 350 10.77 -0.32 -8.28
N PRO A 351 11.94 0.32 -8.20
CA PRO A 351 12.68 0.37 -6.94
C PRO A 351 11.87 1.07 -5.85
N GLY A 352 11.93 0.55 -4.62
CA GLY A 352 11.32 1.21 -3.46
C GLY A 352 11.97 2.55 -3.14
N ILE A 353 11.19 3.48 -2.58
CA ILE A 353 11.71 4.78 -2.14
C ILE A 353 12.70 4.56 -0.97
N GLY A 354 13.95 5.00 -1.13
CA GLY A 354 14.97 4.94 -0.08
C GLY A 354 15.83 3.67 -0.05
N THR A 355 15.63 2.72 -0.98
CA THR A 355 16.44 1.49 -1.07
C THR A 355 17.86 1.72 -1.60
N ASP A 356 18.15 2.91 -2.14
CA ASP A 356 19.47 3.34 -2.64
C ASP A 356 20.60 3.24 -1.61
N LYS A 357 20.24 3.24 -0.31
CA LYS A 357 21.21 3.15 0.79
C LYS A 357 21.64 1.71 1.11
N ILE A 358 20.91 0.71 0.62
CA ILE A 358 21.07 -0.71 1.01
C ILE A 358 21.41 -1.58 -0.20
N VAL A 359 20.83 -1.31 -1.37
CA VAL A 359 20.97 -2.16 -2.57
C VAL A 359 21.86 -1.50 -3.62
N ASN A 360 22.94 -2.19 -4.00
CA ASN A 360 23.79 -1.78 -5.12
C ASN A 360 23.17 -2.27 -6.44
N ARG A 361 22.39 -1.39 -7.10
CA ARG A 361 21.66 -1.68 -8.35
C ARG A 361 22.55 -2.14 -9.51
N GLY A 362 23.78 -1.62 -9.58
CA GLY A 362 24.75 -2.05 -10.58
C GLY A 362 25.17 -3.50 -10.38
N ALA A 363 25.39 -3.90 -9.13
CA ALA A 363 25.74 -5.27 -8.77
C ALA A 363 24.56 -6.24 -8.94
N GLU A 364 23.33 -5.85 -8.61
CA GLU A 364 22.13 -6.66 -8.87
C GLU A 364 21.99 -6.95 -10.37
N LEU A 365 22.15 -5.94 -11.23
CA LEU A 365 22.05 -6.13 -12.68
C LEU A 365 23.15 -7.03 -13.24
N GLU A 366 24.35 -6.97 -12.67
CA GLU A 366 25.46 -7.87 -13.01
C GLU A 366 25.11 -9.33 -12.65
N ALA A 367 24.55 -9.55 -11.45
CA ALA A 367 24.12 -10.87 -10.99
C ALA A 367 22.95 -11.42 -11.82
N LEU A 368 21.93 -10.63 -12.14
CA LEU A 368 20.81 -11.02 -13.01
C LEU A 368 21.30 -11.47 -14.39
N ARG A 369 22.26 -10.74 -14.98
CA ARG A 369 22.86 -11.11 -16.27
C ARG A 369 23.68 -12.39 -16.18
N LEU A 370 24.38 -12.62 -15.07
CA LEU A 370 25.11 -13.86 -14.83
C LEU A 370 24.14 -15.03 -14.69
N ALA A 371 23.08 -14.90 -13.89
CA ALA A 371 22.05 -15.90 -13.69
C ALA A 371 21.38 -16.29 -15.02
N ALA A 372 21.02 -15.31 -15.85
CA ALA A 372 20.47 -15.55 -17.18
C ALA A 372 21.46 -16.28 -18.11
N LYS A 373 22.74 -15.91 -18.05
CA LYS A 373 23.80 -16.57 -18.84
C LYS A 373 24.02 -18.03 -18.42
N LEU A 374 23.91 -18.32 -17.13
CA LEU A 374 24.04 -19.67 -16.57
C LEU A 374 22.76 -20.51 -16.73
N GLY A 375 21.63 -19.91 -17.11
CA GLY A 375 20.34 -20.58 -17.18
C GLY A 375 19.69 -20.80 -15.81
N LEU A 376 20.10 -20.03 -14.80
CA LEU A 376 19.53 -20.08 -13.45
C LEU A 376 18.27 -19.21 -13.33
N ASP A 377 18.13 -18.18 -14.17
CA ASP A 377 16.98 -17.29 -14.25
C ASP A 377 16.65 -16.98 -15.71
N HIS A 378 15.56 -17.53 -16.24
CA HIS A 378 15.09 -17.23 -17.60
C HIS A 378 14.05 -16.10 -17.64
N THR A 379 13.65 -15.59 -16.48
CA THR A 379 12.62 -14.58 -16.36
C THR A 379 13.16 -13.21 -16.73
N PHE A 380 14.40 -12.89 -16.35
CA PHE A 380 14.97 -11.55 -16.53
C PHE A 380 15.07 -11.14 -18.01
N LEU A 381 14.51 -9.96 -18.35
CA LEU A 381 14.55 -9.40 -19.71
C LEU A 381 15.45 -8.18 -19.79
N ALA A 382 15.22 -7.20 -18.92
CA ALA A 382 15.95 -5.94 -18.95
C ALA A 382 15.90 -5.24 -17.57
N GLY A 383 16.85 -4.34 -17.34
CA GLY A 383 16.84 -3.46 -16.19
C GLY A 383 17.86 -2.34 -16.33
N ASP A 384 17.71 -1.31 -15.50
CA ASP A 384 18.56 -0.13 -15.51
C ASP A 384 19.48 -0.10 -14.28
N PRO A 385 20.81 -0.05 -14.44
CA PRO A 385 21.76 -0.11 -13.32
C PRO A 385 21.79 1.16 -12.46
N THR A 386 21.21 2.26 -12.95
CA THR A 386 21.17 3.56 -12.27
C THR A 386 19.78 3.80 -11.69
N LYS A 387 18.76 3.71 -12.53
CA LYS A 387 17.36 3.93 -12.15
C LYS A 387 16.79 2.74 -11.37
N GLY A 388 17.35 1.53 -11.46
CA GLY A 388 17.01 0.38 -10.61
C GLY A 388 15.71 -0.34 -10.94
N TRP A 389 15.04 -0.02 -12.05
CA TRP A 389 13.87 -0.78 -12.49
C TRP A 389 14.30 -2.05 -13.22
N LYS A 390 13.45 -3.09 -13.17
CA LYS A 390 13.63 -4.33 -13.94
C LYS A 390 12.32 -4.84 -14.53
N ILE A 391 12.43 -5.52 -15.68
CA ILE A 391 11.36 -6.21 -16.38
C ILE A 391 11.74 -7.69 -16.47
N SER A 392 10.84 -8.55 -16.01
CA SER A 392 10.95 -10.01 -16.10
C SER A 392 9.71 -10.59 -16.76
N ARG A 393 9.80 -11.81 -17.29
CA ARG A 393 8.63 -12.63 -17.66
C ARG A 393 7.89 -13.05 -16.40
N PHE A 394 6.56 -13.06 -16.48
CA PHE A 394 5.74 -13.64 -15.44
C PHE A 394 5.60 -15.16 -15.69
N ILE A 395 5.75 -15.96 -14.64
CA ILE A 395 5.59 -17.42 -14.73
C ILE A 395 4.22 -17.77 -14.15
N THR A 396 3.26 -18.00 -15.05
CA THR A 396 1.87 -18.30 -14.70
C THR A 396 1.78 -19.62 -13.93
N ASP A 397 0.97 -19.63 -12.86
CA ASP A 397 0.75 -20.76 -11.97
C ASP A 397 2.04 -21.34 -11.35
N ALA A 398 3.09 -20.53 -11.22
CA ALA A 398 4.30 -20.92 -10.51
C ALA A 398 4.01 -21.16 -9.03
N ARG A 399 4.69 -22.15 -8.47
CA ARG A 399 4.76 -22.36 -7.02
C ARG A 399 6.19 -22.15 -6.53
N ASN A 400 6.33 -21.99 -5.22
CA ASN A 400 7.65 -22.01 -4.60
C ASN A 400 8.23 -23.45 -4.54
N LEU A 401 9.55 -23.52 -4.36
CA LEU A 401 10.28 -24.78 -4.23
C LEU A 401 9.79 -25.60 -3.04
N ASP A 402 9.56 -26.89 -3.25
CA ASP A 402 9.23 -27.84 -2.19
C ASP A 402 10.51 -28.49 -1.63
N MET A 403 10.95 -28.02 -0.47
CA MET A 403 12.14 -28.53 0.21
C MET A 403 11.99 -29.97 0.73
N THR A 404 10.76 -30.47 0.83
CA THR A 404 10.48 -31.85 1.24
C THR A 404 10.67 -32.84 0.09
N SER A 405 10.63 -32.36 -1.15
CA SER A 405 10.91 -33.14 -2.35
C SER A 405 12.40 -33.36 -2.54
N ASP A 406 12.83 -34.62 -2.64
CA ASP A 406 14.23 -34.99 -2.92
C ASP A 406 14.72 -34.51 -4.28
N ASP A 407 13.84 -34.50 -5.26
CA ASP A 407 14.19 -34.08 -6.61
C ASP A 407 14.44 -32.56 -6.65
N GLU A 408 13.52 -31.78 -6.08
CA GLU A 408 13.60 -30.32 -6.09
C GLU A 408 14.75 -29.81 -5.23
N LEU A 409 14.92 -30.35 -4.02
CA LEU A 409 16.05 -29.98 -3.17
C LEU A 409 17.38 -30.28 -3.87
N ARG A 410 17.50 -31.45 -4.53
CA ARG A 410 18.71 -31.79 -5.28
C ARG A 410 18.96 -30.84 -6.44
N ARG A 411 17.92 -30.47 -7.18
CA ARG A 411 18.01 -29.52 -8.30
C ARG A 411 18.42 -28.13 -7.81
N ALA A 412 17.82 -27.62 -6.74
CA ALA A 412 18.21 -26.35 -6.13
C ALA A 412 19.69 -26.36 -5.70
N MET A 413 20.14 -27.38 -4.96
CA MET A 413 21.56 -27.46 -4.55
C MET A 413 22.52 -27.69 -5.73
N THR A 414 22.05 -28.26 -6.84
CA THR A 414 22.83 -28.35 -8.08
C THR A 414 22.95 -26.98 -8.75
N MET A 415 21.86 -26.20 -8.82
CA MET A 415 21.87 -24.81 -9.29
C MET A 415 22.82 -23.93 -8.47
N ASP A 416 22.83 -24.11 -7.14
CA ASP A 416 23.74 -23.43 -6.22
C ASP A 416 25.21 -23.75 -6.55
N ARG A 417 25.53 -25.03 -6.72
CA ARG A 417 26.87 -25.45 -7.15
C ARG A 417 27.23 -24.91 -8.53
N GLU A 418 26.32 -24.93 -9.49
CA GLU A 418 26.56 -24.39 -10.84
C GLU A 418 26.90 -22.89 -10.81
N LEU A 419 26.26 -22.13 -9.91
CA LEU A 419 26.60 -20.74 -9.65
C LEU A 419 28.00 -20.62 -9.05
N HIS A 420 28.30 -21.39 -8.00
CA HIS A 420 29.59 -21.35 -7.29
C HIS A 420 30.78 -21.82 -8.15
N ASP A 421 30.55 -22.80 -9.03
CA ASP A 421 31.55 -23.32 -9.97
C ASP A 421 31.67 -22.44 -11.23
N SER A 422 30.84 -21.40 -11.37
CA SER A 422 31.02 -20.43 -12.44
C SER A 422 32.31 -19.64 -12.20
N ASP A 423 33.25 -19.67 -13.14
CA ASP A 423 34.48 -18.84 -13.11
C ASP A 423 34.19 -17.32 -13.15
N ALA A 424 32.91 -16.93 -13.07
CA ALA A 424 32.47 -15.55 -13.06
C ALA A 424 32.88 -14.82 -11.78
N ARG A 425 32.87 -13.49 -11.86
CA ARG A 425 33.12 -12.60 -10.74
C ARG A 425 32.06 -11.51 -10.75
N LEU A 426 31.57 -11.17 -9.56
CA LEU A 426 30.69 -10.04 -9.33
C LEU A 426 31.47 -8.89 -8.70
N SER A 427 31.06 -7.66 -8.98
CA SER A 427 31.70 -6.45 -8.43
C SER A 427 31.46 -6.26 -6.93
N ARG A 428 30.34 -6.76 -6.41
CA ARG A 428 29.99 -6.72 -4.98
C ARG A 428 30.60 -7.93 -4.26
N THR A 429 31.02 -7.70 -3.03
CA THR A 429 31.34 -8.76 -2.06
C THR A 429 30.29 -8.78 -0.95
N PHE A 430 30.00 -9.95 -0.41
CA PHE A 430 29.07 -10.09 0.72
C PHE A 430 29.67 -11.00 1.80
N ASP A 431 29.42 -10.64 3.06
CA ASP A 431 29.85 -11.41 4.23
C ASP A 431 28.89 -11.13 5.40
N PHE A 432 28.27 -12.18 5.94
CA PHE A 432 27.27 -12.05 7.01
C PHE A 432 27.79 -11.34 8.25
N ILE A 433 29.05 -11.56 8.63
CA ILE A 433 29.63 -10.91 9.81
C ILE A 433 29.82 -9.41 9.55
N THR A 434 30.32 -9.05 8.38
CA THR A 434 30.49 -7.66 7.96
C THR A 434 29.14 -6.93 7.91
N GLU A 435 28.09 -7.54 7.35
CA GLU A 435 26.74 -6.97 7.35
C GLU A 435 26.14 -6.90 8.76
N GLY A 436 26.27 -7.95 9.56
CA GLY A 436 25.79 -7.98 10.95
C GLY A 436 26.43 -6.87 11.80
N LEU A 437 27.73 -6.61 11.63
CA LEU A 437 28.42 -5.49 12.29
C LEU A 437 27.96 -4.11 11.79
N LYS A 438 27.46 -3.99 10.55
CA LYS A 438 26.83 -2.76 10.08
C LYS A 438 25.48 -2.55 10.76
N TYR A 439 24.64 -3.59 10.85
CA TYR A 439 23.36 -3.51 11.55
C TYR A 439 23.55 -3.23 13.04
N GLU A 440 24.56 -3.85 13.68
CA GLU A 440 24.92 -3.58 15.08
C GLU A 440 25.20 -2.09 15.31
N ARG A 441 26.02 -1.46 14.47
CA ARG A 441 26.31 -0.02 14.58
C ARG A 441 25.09 0.87 14.37
N LEU A 442 24.16 0.48 13.50
CA LEU A 442 22.91 1.21 13.29
C LEU A 442 22.01 1.08 14.53
N LEU A 443 21.90 -0.13 15.08
CA LEU A 443 21.12 -0.42 16.28
C LEU A 443 21.63 0.35 17.49
N GLU A 444 22.96 0.47 17.67
CA GLU A 444 23.58 1.29 18.71
C GLU A 444 23.17 2.78 18.63
N GLY A 445 22.77 3.26 17.44
CA GLY A 445 22.21 4.60 17.25
C GLY A 445 20.86 4.84 17.93
N HIS A 446 20.11 3.76 18.22
CA HIS A 446 18.83 3.81 18.93
C HIS A 446 18.99 3.64 20.46
N GLY A 447 20.18 3.27 20.92
CA GLY A 447 20.48 3.03 22.33
C GLY A 447 21.45 1.86 22.52
N PRO A 448 21.92 1.61 23.76
CA PRO A 448 22.78 0.45 24.03
C PRO A 448 22.02 -0.87 23.79
N ILE A 449 22.71 -1.88 23.26
CA ILE A 449 22.16 -3.22 23.06
C ILE A 449 22.10 -3.96 24.40
N ASP A 450 21.04 -3.72 25.18
CA ASP A 450 20.81 -4.34 26.50
C ASP A 450 20.00 -5.65 26.40
N VAL A 451 20.43 -6.54 25.50
CA VAL A 451 19.82 -7.87 25.34
C VAL A 451 20.63 -8.91 26.11
N PRO A 452 20.03 -9.66 27.06
CA PRO A 452 20.75 -10.63 27.87
C PRO A 452 21.52 -11.66 27.03
N GLY A 453 22.85 -11.73 27.26
CA GLY A 453 23.72 -12.70 26.59
C GLY A 453 24.15 -12.32 25.16
N TYR A 454 23.73 -11.17 24.63
CA TYR A 454 24.10 -10.71 23.29
C TYR A 454 25.61 -10.62 23.09
N SER A 455 26.32 -9.94 23.99
CA SER A 455 27.78 -9.77 23.92
C SER A 455 28.55 -11.09 23.95
N THR A 456 28.06 -12.06 24.74
CA THR A 456 28.61 -13.41 24.78
C THR A 456 28.40 -14.15 23.47
N LEU A 457 27.18 -14.12 22.90
CA LEU A 457 26.89 -14.74 21.61
C LEU A 457 27.74 -14.13 20.50
N ARG A 458 27.79 -12.79 20.43
CA ARG A 458 28.62 -12.04 19.48
C ARG A 458 30.09 -12.46 19.55
N SER A 459 30.66 -12.53 20.75
CA SER A 459 32.06 -12.94 20.94
C SER A 459 32.32 -14.35 20.39
N LYS A 460 31.41 -15.30 20.65
CA LYS A 460 31.49 -16.66 20.12
C LYS A 460 31.38 -16.69 18.59
N VAL A 461 30.44 -15.95 18.01
CA VAL A 461 30.23 -15.87 16.55
C VAL A 461 31.48 -15.32 15.85
N LEU A 462 32.08 -14.24 16.36
CA LEU A 462 33.31 -13.68 15.79
C LEU A 462 34.47 -14.66 15.89
N ARG A 463 34.60 -15.36 17.03
CA ARG A 463 35.63 -16.39 17.21
C ARG A 463 35.45 -17.56 16.25
N LEU A 464 34.20 -17.97 16.00
CA LEU A 464 33.88 -19.01 15.00
C LEU A 464 34.23 -18.53 13.58
N LYS A 465 34.01 -17.24 13.27
CA LYS A 465 34.39 -16.65 11.97
C LYS A 465 35.88 -16.72 11.72
N ASP A 466 36.72 -16.51 12.74
CA ASP A 466 38.17 -16.64 12.60
C ASP A 466 38.56 -18.07 12.18
N HIS A 467 37.94 -19.08 12.80
CA HIS A 467 38.16 -20.49 12.44
C HIS A 467 37.66 -20.82 11.02
N ALA A 468 36.43 -20.45 10.68
CA ALA A 468 35.88 -20.71 9.35
C ALA A 468 36.70 -20.02 8.24
N THR A 469 37.17 -18.80 8.48
CA THR A 469 38.06 -18.08 7.54
C THR A 469 39.38 -18.82 7.33
N ALA A 470 39.91 -19.46 8.40
CA ALA A 470 41.15 -20.22 8.33
C ALA A 470 41.03 -21.55 7.55
N ASP A 471 39.82 -22.09 7.34
CA ASP A 471 39.63 -23.28 6.48
C ASP A 471 39.97 -22.99 5.01
N GLY A 472 39.89 -21.72 4.58
CA GLY A 472 40.29 -21.29 3.24
C GLY A 472 39.38 -21.78 2.11
N PHE A 473 38.08 -21.91 2.37
CA PHE A 473 37.10 -22.25 1.33
C PHE A 473 37.03 -21.16 0.23
N PRO A 474 36.65 -21.55 -1.01
CA PRO A 474 36.58 -20.61 -2.12
C PRO A 474 35.57 -19.48 -1.90
N VAL A 475 35.88 -18.33 -2.48
CA VAL A 475 34.93 -17.22 -2.65
C VAL A 475 34.42 -17.25 -4.09
N ALA A 476 33.11 -17.36 -4.25
CA ALA A 476 32.43 -17.52 -5.54
C ALA A 476 31.24 -16.55 -5.65
N PRO A 477 30.68 -16.32 -6.86
CA PRO A 477 29.40 -15.66 -6.99
C PRO A 477 28.35 -16.44 -6.20
N SER A 478 27.63 -15.78 -5.30
CA SER A 478 26.59 -16.40 -4.47
C SER A 478 25.31 -15.57 -4.55
N HIS A 479 24.17 -16.22 -4.36
CA HIS A 479 22.86 -15.56 -4.36
C HIS A 479 22.69 -14.69 -3.10
N ASN A 480 23.18 -15.18 -1.97
CA ASN A 480 23.09 -14.70 -0.58
C ASN A 480 21.69 -14.65 0.03
N ASP A 481 20.66 -14.80 -0.79
CA ASP A 481 19.26 -14.89 -0.36
C ASP A 481 18.59 -16.20 -0.83
N PHE A 482 19.29 -17.33 -0.66
CA PHE A 482 18.92 -18.62 -1.27
C PHE A 482 17.88 -19.38 -0.43
N PHE A 483 16.59 -19.14 -0.69
CA PHE A 483 15.50 -19.83 0.02
C PHE A 483 14.22 -19.95 -0.83
N PRO A 484 13.25 -20.81 -0.47
CA PRO A 484 12.16 -21.26 -1.35
C PRO A 484 11.31 -20.17 -2.01
N LEU A 485 11.13 -19.00 -1.37
CA LEU A 485 10.34 -17.92 -1.95
C LEU A 485 10.97 -17.33 -3.21
N ASN A 486 12.29 -17.46 -3.35
CA ASN A 486 13.05 -16.98 -4.49
C ASN A 486 13.17 -18.03 -5.61
N PHE A 487 12.51 -19.19 -5.47
CA PHE A 487 12.42 -20.17 -6.54
C PHE A 487 11.01 -20.19 -7.11
N LEU A 488 10.92 -20.07 -8.43
CA LEU A 488 9.68 -20.25 -9.18
C LEU A 488 9.74 -21.60 -9.90
N VAL A 489 8.88 -22.53 -9.47
CA VAL A 489 8.71 -23.84 -10.12
C VAL A 489 7.51 -23.76 -11.05
N GLY A 490 7.77 -23.79 -12.36
CA GLY A 490 6.76 -23.79 -13.41
C GLY A 490 5.95 -25.08 -13.45
N THR A 491 4.81 -25.05 -14.14
CA THR A 491 3.94 -26.23 -14.33
C THR A 491 4.57 -27.32 -15.19
N ASP A 492 5.56 -26.96 -16.00
CA ASP A 492 6.42 -27.87 -16.77
C ASP A 492 7.56 -28.47 -15.92
N GLY A 493 7.70 -28.04 -14.66
CA GLY A 493 8.73 -28.47 -13.73
C GLY A 493 10.06 -27.72 -13.87
N HIS A 494 10.18 -26.71 -14.75
CA HIS A 494 11.35 -25.83 -14.80
C HIS A 494 11.45 -25.00 -13.50
N ILE A 495 12.68 -24.68 -13.09
CA ILE A 495 12.96 -23.92 -11.85
C ILE A 495 13.79 -22.70 -12.21
N ASP A 496 13.27 -21.51 -11.89
CA ASP A 496 14.01 -20.25 -11.96
C ASP A 496 14.34 -19.76 -10.54
N LEU A 497 15.60 -19.38 -10.31
CA LEU A 497 16.06 -18.68 -9.11
C LEU A 497 16.04 -17.17 -9.38
N ILE A 498 15.20 -16.44 -8.66
CA ILE A 498 14.96 -15.01 -8.83
C ILE A 498 15.43 -14.19 -7.63
N ASP A 499 15.35 -12.87 -7.75
CA ASP A 499 15.63 -11.88 -6.69
C ASP A 499 17.11 -11.78 -6.22
N TRP A 500 17.98 -11.54 -7.19
CA TRP A 500 19.43 -11.41 -7.05
C TRP A 500 19.93 -10.10 -6.39
N GLU A 501 19.12 -9.45 -5.52
CA GLU A 501 19.45 -8.12 -4.95
C GLU A 501 20.59 -8.16 -3.91
N TYR A 502 20.77 -9.30 -3.25
CA TYR A 502 21.84 -9.55 -2.27
C TYR A 502 23.06 -10.23 -2.87
N SER A 503 23.02 -10.58 -4.15
CA SER A 503 24.07 -11.38 -4.79
C SER A 503 25.41 -10.66 -4.84
N GLY A 504 26.48 -11.44 -4.71
CA GLY A 504 27.84 -10.94 -4.62
C GLY A 504 28.83 -12.07 -4.43
N MET A 505 30.13 -11.73 -4.48
CA MET A 505 31.21 -12.65 -4.15
C MET A 505 31.18 -12.96 -2.65
N SER A 506 30.91 -14.21 -2.31
CA SER A 506 30.81 -14.71 -0.94
C SER A 506 31.52 -16.05 -0.80
N ASP A 507 31.72 -16.49 0.43
CA ASP A 507 32.09 -17.88 0.68
C ASP A 507 30.97 -18.82 0.18
N VAL A 508 31.35 -19.93 -0.47
CA VAL A 508 30.42 -20.92 -1.04
C VAL A 508 29.44 -21.52 -0.02
N ALA A 509 29.74 -21.43 1.28
CA ALA A 509 28.83 -21.87 2.33
C ALA A 509 27.69 -20.88 2.63
N SER A 510 27.70 -19.68 2.06
CA SER A 510 26.76 -18.60 2.41
C SER A 510 25.32 -18.94 2.03
N ASP A 511 25.09 -19.46 0.82
CA ASP A 511 23.75 -19.80 0.34
C ASP A 511 23.12 -20.96 1.12
N PHE A 512 23.91 -21.97 1.46
CA PHE A 512 23.51 -23.03 2.39
C PHE A 512 23.08 -22.46 3.76
N GLY A 513 23.85 -21.51 4.30
CA GLY A 513 23.54 -20.83 5.55
C GLY A 513 22.16 -20.16 5.53
N THR A 514 21.90 -19.35 4.51
CA THR A 514 20.59 -18.69 4.33
C THR A 514 19.46 -19.70 4.20
N MET A 515 19.64 -20.73 3.35
CA MET A 515 18.63 -21.75 3.12
C MET A 515 18.19 -22.43 4.42
N VAL A 516 19.14 -22.90 5.24
CA VAL A 516 18.83 -23.61 6.49
C VAL A 516 18.09 -22.68 7.46
N VAL A 517 18.57 -21.44 7.62
CA VAL A 517 17.99 -20.47 8.56
C VAL A 517 16.56 -20.09 8.16
N CYS A 518 16.33 -19.78 6.89
CA CYS A 518 15.04 -19.27 6.40
C CYS A 518 13.99 -20.37 6.24
N THR A 519 14.39 -21.64 6.06
CA THR A 519 13.45 -22.76 5.88
C THR A 519 13.16 -23.55 7.15
N GLN A 520 13.99 -23.42 8.18
CA GLN A 520 13.88 -24.21 9.42
C GLN A 520 13.89 -25.72 9.17
N ILE A 521 14.53 -26.18 8.07
CA ILE A 521 14.65 -27.61 7.75
C ILE A 521 15.39 -28.36 8.87
N SER A 522 15.10 -29.65 9.01
CA SER A 522 15.78 -30.48 10.00
C SER A 522 17.28 -30.61 9.68
N GLY A 523 18.09 -30.88 10.70
CA GLY A 523 19.53 -31.13 10.51
C GLY A 523 19.80 -32.28 9.55
N GLU A 524 18.98 -33.35 9.60
CA GLU A 524 19.07 -34.47 8.63
C GLU A 524 18.80 -33.99 7.20
N ARG A 525 17.77 -33.16 7.00
CA ARG A 525 17.43 -32.64 5.67
C ARG A 525 18.48 -31.65 5.15
N ALA A 526 19.09 -30.87 6.04
CA ALA A 526 20.21 -30.00 5.69
C ALA A 526 21.45 -30.81 5.28
N GLU A 527 21.70 -31.98 5.90
CA GLU A 527 22.78 -32.88 5.47
C GLU A 527 22.50 -33.54 4.11
N ASP A 528 21.24 -33.86 3.79
CA ASP A 528 20.84 -34.28 2.44
C ASP A 528 21.16 -33.19 1.42
N ALA A 529 20.77 -31.94 1.72
CA ALA A 529 21.03 -30.78 0.86
C ALA A 529 22.53 -30.59 0.62
N LEU A 530 23.33 -30.68 1.69
CA LEU A 530 24.79 -30.58 1.61
C LEU A 530 25.38 -31.71 0.75
N SER A 531 24.86 -32.93 0.86
CA SER A 531 25.27 -34.06 0.03
C SER A 531 24.90 -33.86 -1.44
N TYR A 532 23.74 -33.27 -1.73
CA TYR A 532 23.35 -32.91 -3.10
C TYR A 532 24.23 -31.82 -3.68
N TYR A 533 24.57 -30.79 -2.90
CA TYR A 533 25.51 -29.73 -3.29
C TYR A 533 26.86 -30.31 -3.69
N PHE A 534 27.49 -31.13 -2.84
CA PHE A 534 28.78 -31.73 -3.17
C PHE A 534 28.69 -32.87 -4.20
N GLY A 535 27.50 -33.42 -4.45
CA GLY A 535 27.32 -34.63 -5.25
C GLY A 535 27.92 -35.89 -4.61
N ARG A 536 28.27 -35.83 -3.32
CA ARG A 536 28.86 -36.89 -2.50
C ARG A 536 28.65 -36.57 -1.03
N THR A 537 28.94 -37.52 -0.16
CA THR A 537 29.00 -37.26 1.28
C THR A 537 30.05 -36.17 1.58
N PRO A 538 29.69 -35.11 2.32
CA PRO A 538 30.63 -34.07 2.71
C PRO A 538 31.63 -34.60 3.74
N THR A 539 32.87 -34.12 3.63
CA THR A 539 33.93 -34.37 4.61
C THR A 539 33.60 -33.67 5.93
N PRO A 540 34.19 -34.11 7.06
CA PRO A 540 33.99 -33.43 8.34
C PRO A 540 34.38 -31.94 8.34
N GLN A 541 35.41 -31.57 7.56
CA GLN A 541 35.82 -30.17 7.41
C GLN A 541 34.77 -29.36 6.64
N GLU A 542 34.30 -29.87 5.50
CA GLU A 542 33.22 -29.23 4.71
C GLU A 542 31.96 -29.06 5.54
N ARG A 543 31.55 -30.11 6.26
CA ARG A 543 30.38 -30.06 7.14
C ARG A 543 30.52 -28.97 8.20
N ARG A 544 31.64 -28.97 8.93
CA ARG A 544 31.92 -27.98 9.97
C ARG A 544 31.94 -26.55 9.43
N HIS A 545 32.53 -26.36 8.26
CA HIS A 545 32.59 -25.06 7.60
C HIS A 545 31.19 -24.57 7.18
N PHE A 546 30.42 -25.40 6.47
CA PHE A 546 29.07 -25.04 6.01
C PHE A 546 28.10 -24.76 7.16
N TRP A 547 28.13 -25.56 8.22
CA TRP A 547 27.32 -25.30 9.41
C TRP A 547 27.72 -24.03 10.17
N SER A 548 28.96 -23.56 10.03
CA SER A 548 29.37 -22.25 10.58
C SER A 548 28.65 -21.10 9.88
N TYR A 549 28.33 -21.23 8.59
CA TYR A 549 27.54 -20.21 7.88
C TYR A 549 26.06 -20.20 8.26
N VAL A 550 25.51 -21.31 8.77
CA VAL A 550 24.18 -21.31 9.43
C VAL A 550 24.20 -20.40 10.68
N VAL A 551 25.29 -20.43 11.45
CA VAL A 551 25.47 -19.54 12.62
C VAL A 551 25.63 -18.09 12.17
N PHE A 552 26.42 -17.83 11.12
CA PHE A 552 26.68 -16.47 10.64
C PHE A 552 25.43 -15.83 10.06
N ALA A 553 24.68 -16.54 9.22
CA ALA A 553 23.39 -16.09 8.69
C ALA A 553 22.40 -15.85 9.83
N GLY A 554 22.26 -16.80 10.77
CA GLY A 554 21.39 -16.65 11.94
C GLY A 554 21.72 -15.42 12.78
N TRP A 555 23.01 -15.13 13.01
CA TRP A 555 23.42 -13.96 13.78
C TRP A 555 23.18 -12.66 13.01
N CYS A 556 23.53 -12.61 11.73
CA CYS A 556 23.33 -11.43 10.88
C CYS A 556 21.85 -11.00 10.84
N TRP A 557 20.96 -11.96 10.55
CA TRP A 557 19.51 -11.69 10.48
C TRP A 557 18.88 -11.41 11.84
N TYR A 558 19.43 -11.97 12.91
CA TYR A 558 19.02 -11.64 14.28
C TYR A 558 19.34 -10.17 14.62
N VAL A 559 20.55 -9.69 14.30
CA VAL A 559 20.92 -8.28 14.53
C VAL A 559 20.09 -7.34 13.64
N TRP A 560 19.83 -7.73 12.39
CA TRP A 560 18.91 -6.99 11.51
C TRP A 560 17.50 -6.91 12.10
N ALA A 561 16.97 -8.02 12.63
CA ALA A 561 15.64 -8.06 13.24
C ALA A 561 15.54 -7.16 14.49
N LEU A 562 16.59 -7.14 15.34
CA LEU A 562 16.66 -6.20 16.48
C LEU A 562 16.65 -4.73 16.02
N LEU A 563 17.37 -4.41 14.95
CA LEU A 563 17.35 -3.07 14.35
C LEU A 563 15.93 -2.70 13.90
N LYS A 564 15.22 -3.62 13.26
CA LYS A 564 13.84 -3.39 12.80
C LYS A 564 12.86 -3.19 13.95
N GLU A 565 12.94 -3.98 15.01
CA GLU A 565 12.13 -3.74 16.21
C GLU A 565 12.44 -2.39 16.88
N ALA A 566 13.70 -1.95 16.86
CA ALA A 566 14.10 -0.63 17.36
C ALA A 566 13.62 0.54 16.48
N GLU A 567 13.34 0.27 15.20
CA GLU A 567 12.69 1.20 14.25
C GLU A 567 11.16 1.19 14.39
N GLY A 568 10.59 0.26 15.15
CA GLY A 568 9.15 0.13 15.41
C GLY A 568 8.42 -0.91 14.54
N ASP A 569 9.15 -1.73 13.78
CA ASP A 569 8.58 -2.84 13.02
C ASP A 569 8.27 -4.04 13.94
N ASP A 570 7.27 -4.85 13.59
CA ASP A 570 6.98 -6.14 14.24
C ASP A 570 7.51 -7.29 13.38
N ILE A 571 8.62 -7.89 13.82
CA ILE A 571 9.27 -9.01 13.12
C ILE A 571 8.66 -10.37 13.51
N GLY A 572 7.91 -10.43 14.62
CA GLY A 572 7.27 -11.63 15.11
C GLY A 572 8.23 -12.78 15.40
N GLU A 573 7.86 -14.00 15.01
CA GLU A 573 8.62 -15.22 15.33
C GLU A 573 10.01 -15.30 14.68
N TRP A 574 10.24 -14.53 13.60
CA TRP A 574 11.50 -14.53 12.86
C TRP A 574 12.69 -14.10 13.71
N LEU A 575 12.52 -13.14 14.62
CA LEU A 575 13.57 -12.70 15.54
C LEU A 575 14.14 -13.90 16.32
N PHE A 576 13.26 -14.72 16.88
CA PHE A 576 13.64 -15.90 17.66
C PHE A 576 14.21 -17.01 16.77
N ILE A 577 13.67 -17.19 15.56
CA ILE A 577 14.19 -18.14 14.58
C ILE A 577 15.63 -17.81 14.17
N TYR A 578 15.96 -16.54 13.95
CA TYR A 578 17.33 -16.14 13.62
C TYR A 578 18.27 -16.33 14.81
N TYR A 579 17.86 -15.87 16.00
CA TYR A 579 18.62 -16.05 17.24
C TYR A 579 18.98 -17.52 17.51
N ARG A 580 18.00 -18.44 17.41
CA ARG A 580 18.23 -19.85 17.76
C ARG A 580 19.25 -20.52 16.83
N HIS A 581 19.26 -20.19 15.54
CA HIS A 581 20.23 -20.76 14.59
C HIS A 581 21.66 -20.29 14.90
N ALA A 582 21.82 -19.04 15.36
CA ALA A 582 23.12 -18.59 15.87
C ALA A 582 23.49 -19.30 17.19
N ALA A 583 22.57 -19.31 18.16
CA ALA A 583 22.88 -19.73 19.52
C ALA A 583 23.00 -21.25 19.70
N TYR A 584 22.26 -22.06 18.94
CA TYR A 584 22.17 -23.50 19.18
C TYR A 584 23.36 -24.28 18.63
N TYR A 585 24.00 -23.78 17.56
CA TYR A 585 25.08 -24.49 16.87
C TYR A 585 26.47 -23.94 17.19
N VAL A 586 26.59 -22.66 17.59
CA VAL A 586 27.90 -22.00 17.79
C VAL A 586 28.82 -22.74 18.78
N ASP A 587 28.28 -23.27 19.87
CA ASP A 587 29.11 -23.94 20.89
C ASP A 587 29.65 -25.29 20.38
N ALA A 588 28.83 -26.07 19.69
CA ALA A 588 29.25 -27.36 19.14
C ALA A 588 30.28 -27.19 18.02
N LEU A 589 30.13 -26.15 17.19
CA LEU A 589 31.07 -25.84 16.11
C LEU A 589 32.40 -25.32 16.66
N LEU A 590 32.37 -24.42 17.65
CA LEU A 590 33.58 -23.97 18.34
C LEU A 590 34.31 -25.14 18.99
N GLU A 591 33.59 -26.03 19.68
CA GLU A 591 34.19 -27.24 20.26
C GLU A 591 34.86 -28.11 19.18
N SER A 592 34.19 -28.32 18.04
CA SER A 592 34.75 -29.08 16.91
C SER A 592 36.00 -28.45 16.29
N TYR A 593 36.09 -27.11 16.21
CA TYR A 593 37.31 -26.43 15.74
C TYR A 593 38.43 -26.42 16.80
N GLU A 594 38.11 -26.12 18.06
CA GLU A 594 39.09 -25.90 19.12
C GLU A 594 39.68 -27.22 19.66
N SER A 595 38.91 -28.32 19.57
CA SER A 595 39.37 -29.67 19.95
C SER A 595 39.85 -30.53 18.78
N ASP A 596 39.74 -30.02 17.54
CA ASP A 596 39.95 -30.77 16.30
C ASP A 596 39.14 -32.08 16.21
N THR A 597 37.95 -32.09 16.85
CA THR A 597 37.03 -33.22 16.80
C THR A 597 36.25 -33.20 15.47
N PRO A 598 36.27 -34.27 14.66
CA PRO A 598 35.52 -34.32 13.42
C PRO A 598 34.01 -34.14 13.63
N LEU A 599 33.39 -33.26 12.85
CA LEU A 599 31.93 -33.14 12.81
C LEU A 599 31.36 -34.18 11.84
N GLU A 600 30.87 -35.31 12.36
CA GLU A 600 30.38 -36.43 11.53
C GLU A 600 28.94 -36.28 11.03
N HIS A 601 28.12 -35.49 11.73
CA HIS A 601 26.71 -35.26 11.43
C HIS A 601 26.36 -33.79 11.74
N ALA A 602 25.13 -33.36 11.41
CA ALA A 602 24.64 -32.05 11.79
C ALA A 602 24.89 -31.77 13.30
N PRO A 603 25.36 -30.57 13.67
CA PRO A 603 25.64 -30.25 15.07
C PRO A 603 24.36 -30.36 15.90
N ALA A 604 24.46 -31.03 17.05
CA ALA A 604 23.31 -31.21 17.94
C ALA A 604 22.83 -29.85 18.43
N ALA A 605 21.60 -29.45 18.05
CA ALA A 605 20.98 -28.25 18.59
C ALA A 605 20.84 -28.40 20.11
N ARG A 606 21.25 -27.39 20.87
CA ARG A 606 20.89 -27.33 22.29
C ARG A 606 19.37 -27.26 22.40
N THR A 607 18.72 -28.37 22.74
CA THR A 607 17.27 -28.41 22.95
C THR A 607 16.92 -27.64 24.22
N GLY A 608 16.68 -26.33 24.08
CA GLY A 608 15.87 -25.59 25.03
C GLY A 608 14.41 -26.04 24.83
N ARG A 609 13.86 -26.79 25.78
CA ARG A 609 12.44 -27.14 25.77
C ARG A 609 11.60 -25.86 25.86
N THR A 610 11.05 -25.39 24.76
CA THR A 610 9.86 -24.53 24.75
C THR A 610 8.85 -25.11 23.76
N ASN A 611 7.97 -25.95 24.28
CA ASN A 611 6.71 -26.29 23.61
C ASN A 611 5.88 -25.00 23.48
N VAL A 612 5.91 -24.35 22.33
CA VAL A 612 4.80 -23.48 21.94
C VAL A 612 3.79 -24.38 21.26
N ARG A 613 2.73 -24.74 21.99
CA ARG A 613 1.56 -25.37 21.39
C ARG A 613 0.95 -24.37 20.42
N SER A 614 0.91 -24.72 19.15
CA SER A 614 -0.03 -24.15 18.19
C SER A 614 -1.45 -24.48 18.68
N ASN A 615 -2.19 -23.48 19.15
CA ASN A 615 -3.63 -23.59 19.22
C ASN A 615 -4.18 -23.21 17.84
N SER A 616 -5.03 -24.11 17.35
CA SER A 616 -5.93 -24.05 16.20
C SER A 616 -6.56 -22.69 15.92
#